data_AF-A0A946Z265-F1
#
_entry.id   AF-A0A946Z265-F1
#
_cell.length_a   1.000
_cell.length_b   1.000
_cell.length_c   1.000
_cell.angle_alpha   90.00
_cell.angle_beta   90.00
_cell.angle_gamma   90.00
#
_symmetry.space_group_name_H-M   'P 1'
#
loop_
_entity.id
_entity.type
_entity.pdbx_description
1 polymer ?
#
loop_
_entity_poly.entity_id
_entity_poly.type
_entity_poly.pdbx_seq_one_letter_code
_entity_poly.pdbx_strand_id
1 'polypeptide(L)' 'MSDNVMKGRRVFGTSRAPKASSEARLCARDGCDTQLSRYNKREYCYSHAPVKYPRLRGRVVPES' A
#
# COMPACT_ATOMS: atom_id res chain seq x y z
N MET A 1 51.07 4.15 10.90
CA MET A 1 49.90 3.51 10.29
C MET A 1 48.73 4.48 10.39
N SER A 2 48.27 5.03 9.27
CA SER A 2 47.07 5.87 9.22
C SER A 2 45.85 4.95 9.06
N ASP A 3 45.02 4.88 10.11
CA ASP A 3 43.79 4.09 10.11
C ASP A 3 42.78 4.69 9.14
N ASN A 4 42.68 4.12 7.94
CA ASN A 4 41.61 4.40 6.98
C ASN A 4 40.31 3.77 7.49
N VAL A 5 39.67 4.42 8.46
CA VAL A 5 38.37 3.99 8.99
C VAL A 5 37.27 4.48 8.04
N MET A 6 36.72 3.59 7.22
CA MET A 6 35.46 3.85 6.50
C MET A 6 34.35 4.10 7.53
N LYS A 7 33.90 5.35 7.65
CA LYS A 7 32.72 5.68 8.45
C LYS A 7 31.46 5.62 7.57
N GLY A 8 30.61 4.64 7.84
CA GLY A 8 29.28 4.57 7.22
C GLY A 8 28.41 5.77 7.60
N ARG A 9 27.57 6.23 6.66
CA ARG A 9 26.64 7.33 6.92
C ARG A 9 25.49 6.81 7.78
N ARG A 10 25.33 7.35 9.00
CA ARG A 10 24.17 7.05 9.84
C ARG A 10 22.90 7.46 9.10
N VAL A 11 21.98 6.52 8.92
CA VAL A 11 20.64 6.80 8.42
C VAL A 11 19.91 7.54 9.54
N PHE A 12 19.96 8.87 9.52
CA PHE A 12 19.14 9.70 10.39
C PHE A 12 17.70 9.53 9.94
N GLY A 13 16.91 8.81 10.75
CA GLY A 13 15.53 8.47 10.45
C GLY A 13 14.69 9.71 10.22
N THR A 14 14.25 9.91 8.98
CA THR A 14 13.28 10.95 8.63
C THR A 14 12.12 10.43 7.79
N SER A 15 11.90 9.11 7.74
CA SER A 15 10.66 8.61 7.16
C SER A 15 9.56 8.67 8.22
N ARG A 16 8.60 9.57 8.00
CA ARG A 16 7.33 9.59 8.75
C ARG A 16 6.74 8.18 8.74
N ALA A 17 6.31 7.69 9.90
CA ALA A 17 5.67 6.40 10.00
C ALA A 17 4.48 6.29 9.01
N PRO A 18 4.29 5.13 8.36
CA PRO A 18 3.19 4.95 7.43
C PRO A 18 1.86 5.20 8.13
N LYS A 19 0.94 5.88 7.44
CA LYS A 19 -0.42 6.13 7.95
C LYS A 19 -1.10 4.79 8.20
N ALA A 20 -1.32 4.47 9.47
CA ALA A 20 -2.12 3.34 9.90
C ALA A 20 -3.57 3.78 10.11
N SER A 21 -4.51 2.93 9.73
CA SER A 21 -5.87 2.96 10.25
C SER A 21 -5.80 2.51 11.71
N SER A 22 -6.26 3.35 12.63
CA SER A 22 -6.68 2.89 13.95
C SER A 22 -7.92 2.02 13.80
N GLU A 23 -8.11 1.07 14.72
CA GLU A 23 -9.23 0.12 14.86
C GLU A 23 -9.17 -1.21 14.12
N ALA A 24 -9.65 -2.24 14.83
CA ALA A 24 -9.92 -3.58 14.33
C ALA A 24 -11.20 -3.56 13.48
N ARG A 25 -11.08 -3.10 12.23
CA ARG A 25 -12.20 -3.03 11.29
C ARG A 25 -12.47 -4.40 10.65
N LEU A 26 -13.75 -4.69 10.39
CA LEU A 26 -14.18 -5.82 9.58
C LEU A 26 -14.51 -5.37 8.16
N CYS A 27 -14.54 -6.31 7.22
CA CYS A 27 -14.97 -6.05 5.86
C CYS A 27 -16.43 -5.62 5.83
N ALA A 28 -16.76 -4.53 5.15
CA ALA A 28 -18.13 -4.02 5.02
C ALA A 28 -19.06 -4.86 4.11
N ARG A 29 -18.66 -6.09 3.75
CA ARG A 29 -19.53 -6.98 2.97
C ARG A 29 -20.33 -7.83 3.94
N ASP A 30 -21.62 -7.95 3.69
CA ASP A 30 -22.51 -8.83 4.46
C ASP A 30 -21.98 -10.27 4.50
N GLY A 31 -21.90 -10.83 5.71
CA GLY A 31 -21.39 -12.18 5.95
C GLY A 31 -19.88 -12.33 5.80
N CYS A 32 -19.11 -11.23 5.76
CA CYS A 32 -17.65 -11.29 5.70
C CYS A 32 -17.00 -10.88 7.02
N ASP A 33 -16.60 -11.86 7.82
CA ASP A 33 -15.92 -11.64 9.10
C ASP A 33 -14.41 -11.39 8.96
N THR A 34 -13.95 -11.00 7.77
CA THR A 34 -12.53 -10.78 7.51
C THR A 34 -12.06 -9.49 8.19
N GLN A 35 -11.12 -9.62 9.12
CA GLN A 35 -10.48 -8.47 9.76
C GLN A 35 -9.53 -7.73 8.81
N LEU A 36 -9.71 -6.43 8.71
CA LEU A 36 -8.90 -5.56 7.86
C LEU A 36 -7.56 -5.24 8.54
N SER A 37 -6.48 -5.37 7.79
CA SER A 37 -5.15 -4.95 8.23
C SER A 37 -5.13 -3.44 8.50
N ARG A 38 -4.32 -3.02 9.47
CA ARG A 38 -4.06 -1.60 9.81
C ARG A 38 -3.60 -0.76 8.63
N TYR A 39 -3.06 -1.37 7.58
CA TYR A 39 -2.62 -0.66 6.38
C TYR A 39 -3.68 -0.59 5.27
N ASN A 40 -4.75 -1.39 5.36
CA ASN A 40 -5.82 -1.34 4.39
C ASN A 40 -6.72 -0.13 4.69
N LYS A 41 -6.67 0.89 3.83
CA LYS A 41 -7.49 2.10 3.96
C LYS A 41 -8.91 1.94 3.40
N ARG A 42 -9.23 0.80 2.78
CA ARG A 42 -10.54 0.53 2.20
C ARG A 42 -11.47 -0.04 3.27
N GLU A 43 -12.77 -0.03 2.97
CA GLU A 43 -13.82 -0.65 3.79
C GLU A 43 -14.00 -2.14 3.49
N TYR A 44 -13.41 -2.61 2.37
CA TYR A 44 -13.50 -3.99 1.92
C TYR A 44 -12.17 -4.72 2.07
N CYS A 45 -12.23 -6.04 2.27
CA CYS A 45 -11.07 -6.93 2.22
C CYS A 45 -10.52 -7.04 0.78
N TYR A 46 -9.37 -7.68 0.62
CA TYR A 46 -8.74 -7.85 -0.70
C TYR A 46 -9.68 -8.53 -1.72
N SER A 47 -10.42 -9.54 -1.28
CA SER A 47 -11.34 -10.31 -2.13
C SER A 47 -12.60 -9.54 -2.53
N HIS A 48 -13.03 -8.56 -1.74
CA HIS A 48 -14.25 -7.80 -1.98
C HIS A 48 -13.99 -6.37 -2.48
N ALA A 49 -12.73 -5.98 -2.60
CA ALA A 49 -12.40 -4.67 -3.12
C ALA A 49 -12.78 -4.57 -4.60
N PRO A 50 -13.36 -3.43 -5.04
CA PRO A 50 -13.69 -3.23 -6.44
C PRO A 50 -12.44 -3.25 -7.30
N VAL A 51 -12.50 -4.00 -8.40
CA VAL A 51 -11.42 -4.07 -9.40
C VAL A 51 -11.34 -2.71 -10.10
N LYS A 52 -10.18 -2.05 -9.99
CA LYS A 52 -9.90 -0.81 -10.73
C LYS A 52 -8.95 -1.15 -11.86
N TYR A 53 -9.46 -1.11 -13.09
CA TYR A 53 -8.62 -1.20 -14.27
C TYR A 53 -7.85 0.13 -14.43
N PRO A 54 -6.53 0.08 -14.69
CA PRO A 54 -5.77 1.29 -14.98
C PRO A 54 -6.32 1.92 -16.27
N ARG A 55 -6.22 3.25 -16.38
CA ARG A 55 -6.47 3.92 -17.66
C ARG A 55 -5.36 3.52 -18.62
N LEU A 56 -5.66 2.62 -19.55
CA LEU A 56 -4.76 2.28 -20.63
C LEU A 56 -4.55 3.55 -21.47
N ARG A 57 -3.32 4.09 -21.49
CA ARG A 57 -2.96 5.16 -22.43
C ARG A 57 -2.69 4.51 -23.78
N GLY A 58 -3.69 4.52 -24.66
CA GLY A 58 -3.59 4.06 -26.05
C GLY A 58 -4.63 4.75 -26.90
N ARG A 59 -4.28 5.08 -28.15
CA ARG A 59 -5.25 5.52 -29.17
C ARG A 59 -6.08 4.28 -29.54
N VAL A 60 -7.39 4.32 -29.37
CA VAL A 60 -8.28 3.26 -29.86
C VAL A 60 -8.19 3.32 -31.39
N VAL A 61 -7.59 2.30 -32.00
CA VAL A 61 -7.57 2.15 -33.46
C VAL A 61 -8.86 1.40 -33.81
N PRO A 62 -9.75 1.95 -34.66
CA PRO A 62 -10.93 1.21 -35.10
C PRO A 62 -10.50 -0.02 -35.90
N GLU A 63 -11.18 -1.15 -35.68
CA GLU A 63 -11.02 -2.34 -36.52
C GLU A 63 -11.47 -2.00 -37.95
N SER A 64 -10.59 -2.27 -38.92
CA SER A 64 -10.82 -2.11 -40.36
C SER A 64 -11.63 -3.26 -40.93
#